data_AF-A0AAD9MUB7-F1
#
_entry.id   AF-A0AAD9MUB7-F1
#
_cell.length_a   1.000
_cell.length_b   1.000
_cell.length_c   1.000
_cell.angle_alpha   90.00
_cell.angle_beta   90.00
_cell.angle_gamma   90.00
#
_symmetry.space_group_name_H-M   'P 1'
#
loop_
_entity.id
_entity.type
_entity.pdbx_description
1 polymer ?
#
loop_
_entity_poly.entity_id
_entity_poly.type
_entity_poly.pdbx_seq_one_letter_code
_entity_poly.pdbx_strand_id
1 'polypeptide(L)'
;MMENDPIICFQHCESILCLSVPEQCPACSADLSKTSLQIPPFRLPSPFQDSLESPYSIVIKPTNGSFIRDYSNDEDLHVGVTDSQGIVYDYSTVGISKHESGWNQVLAILIASKENYRIASVWDLKLQEFCAYGKWQRKKYDEEINNCYTFGLEFLQLVQQHGVLGELPIENKSVFVKEMILPLTKKAAKYILLYRRLRTEGTIVQYGTYL
;
A
#
# COMPACT_ATOMS: atom_id res chain seq x y z
N MET A 1 7.50 6.27 20.79
CA MET A 1 7.58 5.59 19.49
C MET A 1 6.36 5.96 18.70
N MET A 2 6.55 6.62 17.56
CA MET A 2 5.46 7.09 16.72
C MET A 2 4.99 5.94 15.83
N GLU A 3 3.71 5.95 15.48
CA GLU A 3 3.16 5.10 14.43
C GLU A 3 3.82 5.53 13.11
N ASN A 4 4.94 4.87 12.74
CA ASN A 4 5.77 5.02 11.51
C ASN A 4 7.30 5.00 11.73
N ASP A 5 7.83 4.70 12.93
CA ASP A 5 9.30 4.57 13.09
C ASP A 5 9.85 3.52 12.11
N PRO A 6 10.76 3.85 11.18
CA PRO A 6 11.14 2.93 10.10
C PRO A 6 11.85 1.70 10.67
N ILE A 7 11.61 0.53 10.07
CA ILE A 7 12.44 -0.64 10.37
C ILE A 7 13.84 -0.38 9.82
N ILE A 8 14.83 -0.41 10.70
CA ILE A 8 16.24 -0.24 10.38
C ILE A 8 16.89 -1.62 10.33
N CYS A 9 17.69 -1.86 9.30
CA CYS A 9 18.54 -3.03 9.15
C CYS A 9 20.00 -2.60 9.10
N PHE A 10 20.88 -3.33 9.77
CA PHE A 10 22.34 -3.16 9.70
C PHE A 10 23.05 -4.46 10.02
N GLN A 11 24.36 -4.53 9.73
CA GLN A 11 25.16 -5.72 10.03
C GLN A 11 26.40 -5.34 10.86
N HIS A 12 26.53 -5.98 12.02
CA HIS A 12 27.74 -5.94 12.84
C HIS A 12 28.43 -7.31 12.80
N CYS A 13 28.26 -8.14 13.83
CA CYS A 13 28.63 -9.56 13.80
C CYS A 13 27.53 -10.42 13.16
N GLU A 14 26.27 -9.98 13.27
CA GLU A 14 25.08 -10.58 12.68
C GLU A 14 24.21 -9.47 12.09
N SER A 15 23.22 -9.85 11.29
CA SER A 15 22.19 -8.93 10.79
C SER A 15 21.22 -8.57 11.90
N ILE A 16 20.98 -7.27 12.10
CA ILE A 16 20.17 -6.74 13.18
C ILE A 16 19.06 -5.87 12.60
N LEU A 17 17.84 -6.15 13.03
CA LEU A 17 16.64 -5.36 12.73
C LEU A 17 16.17 -4.65 14.00
N CYS A 18 15.81 -3.38 13.90
CA CYS A 18 15.38 -2.56 15.03
C CYS A 18 14.49 -1.38 14.58
N LEU A 19 13.81 -0.73 15.52
CA LEU A 19 13.13 0.56 15.27
C LEU A 19 14.00 1.76 15.68
N SER A 20 15.00 1.51 16.51
CA SER A 20 16.06 2.45 16.89
C SER A 20 17.35 1.67 17.07
N VAL A 21 18.45 2.18 16.54
CA VAL A 21 19.77 1.54 16.67
C VAL A 21 20.17 1.50 18.15
N PRO A 22 20.45 0.32 18.72
CA PRO A 22 20.87 0.21 20.12
C PRO A 22 22.31 0.71 20.31
N GLU A 23 22.68 1.07 21.53
CA GLU A 23 24.07 1.44 21.85
C GLU A 23 25.02 0.23 21.83
N GLN A 24 24.51 -0.95 22.22
CA GLN A 24 25.27 -2.19 22.26
C GLN A 24 24.69 -3.21 21.28
N CYS A 25 25.56 -4.02 20.69
CA CYS A 25 25.16 -5.10 19.81
C CYS A 25 24.35 -6.16 20.58
N PRO A 26 23.09 -6.45 20.22
CA PRO A 26 22.28 -7.45 20.94
C PRO A 26 22.84 -8.88 20.86
N ALA A 27 23.75 -9.16 19.93
CA ALA A 27 24.35 -10.49 19.74
C ALA A 27 25.66 -10.69 20.54
N CYS A 28 26.54 -9.69 20.61
CA CYS A 28 27.86 -9.80 21.24
C CYS A 28 28.17 -8.73 22.31
N SER A 29 27.21 -7.84 22.59
CA SER A 29 27.30 -6.73 23.56
C SER A 29 28.38 -5.67 23.26
N ALA A 30 29.02 -5.70 22.09
CA ALA A 30 29.99 -4.67 21.68
C ALA A 30 29.33 -3.29 21.52
N ASP A 31 30.04 -2.23 21.91
CA ASP A 31 29.61 -0.84 21.73
C ASP A 31 29.59 -0.49 20.23
N LEU A 32 28.38 -0.27 19.69
CA LEU A 32 28.15 0.00 18.27
C LEU A 32 28.62 1.39 17.84
N SER A 33 28.81 2.32 18.77
CA SER A 33 29.38 3.64 18.47
C SER A 33 30.90 3.60 18.26
N LYS A 34 31.56 2.55 18.78
CA LYS A 34 33.02 2.38 18.75
C LYS A 34 33.49 1.27 17.82
N THR A 35 32.57 0.54 17.19
CA THR A 35 32.88 -0.62 16.37
C THR A 35 32.49 -0.37 14.91
N SER A 36 33.26 -0.94 13.98
CA SER A 36 32.95 -0.85 12.55
C SER A 36 31.78 -1.77 12.21
N LEU A 37 30.78 -1.24 11.52
CA LEU A 37 29.66 -2.02 10.99
C LEU A 37 30.05 -2.58 9.62
N GLN A 38 29.68 -3.84 9.35
CA GLN A 38 29.87 -4.45 8.03
C GLN A 38 28.92 -3.86 7.01
N ILE A 39 27.67 -3.60 7.42
CA ILE A 39 26.67 -2.88 6.64
C ILE A 39 26.14 -1.73 7.50
N PRO A 40 26.21 -0.47 7.03
CA PRO A 40 25.71 0.67 7.78
C PRO A 40 24.18 0.61 7.92
N PRO A 41 23.59 1.27 8.94
CA PRO A 41 22.15 1.29 9.12
C PRO A 41 21.42 1.90 7.92
N PHE A 42 20.47 1.14 7.39
CA PHE A 42 19.58 1.59 6.33
C PHE A 42 18.12 1.28 6.69
N ARG A 43 17.20 2.04 6.12
CA ARG A 43 15.76 1.86 6.33
C ARG A 43 15.25 0.80 5.37
N LEU A 44 14.55 -0.20 5.88
CA LEU A 44 13.78 -1.09 5.03
C LEU A 44 12.63 -0.29 4.38
N PRO A 45 12.38 -0.48 3.08
CA PRO A 45 11.31 0.21 2.40
C PRO A 45 9.95 -0.15 3.01
N SER A 46 9.20 0.87 3.42
CA SER A 46 7.80 0.71 3.81
C SER A 46 6.96 0.38 2.58
N PRO A 47 6.03 -0.59 2.64
CA PRO A 47 5.06 -0.80 1.58
C PRO A 47 3.93 0.25 1.61
N PHE A 48 3.85 1.05 2.68
CA PHE A 48 2.82 2.06 2.89
C PHE A 48 3.31 3.44 2.49
N GLN A 49 2.46 4.18 1.79
CA GLN A 49 2.72 5.54 1.30
C GLN A 49 1.49 6.44 1.48
N ASP A 50 1.64 7.73 1.18
CA ASP A 50 0.51 8.66 1.06
C ASP A 50 -0.08 8.56 -0.36
N SER A 51 -1.40 8.51 -0.47
CA SER A 51 -2.09 8.54 -1.76
C SER A 51 -1.77 9.79 -2.60
N LEU A 52 -1.49 10.94 -1.98
CA LEU A 52 -1.11 12.18 -2.67
C LEU A 52 0.23 12.04 -3.41
N GLU A 53 1.08 11.12 -2.95
CA GLU A 53 2.33 10.72 -3.61
C GLU A 53 2.12 9.59 -4.64
N SER A 54 0.87 9.14 -4.82
CA SER A 54 0.48 7.96 -5.60
C SER A 54 -0.56 8.28 -6.68
N PRO A 55 -0.30 9.21 -7.61
CA PRO A 55 -1.26 9.53 -8.66
C PRO A 55 -1.49 8.34 -9.60
N TYR A 56 -2.63 8.32 -10.30
CA TYR A 56 -2.98 7.29 -11.30
C TYR A 56 -2.87 5.84 -10.79
N SER A 57 -3.34 5.61 -9.58
CA SER A 57 -3.13 4.35 -8.87
C SER A 57 -4.45 3.76 -8.38
N ILE A 58 -4.43 2.44 -8.17
CA ILE A 58 -5.36 1.80 -7.25
C ILE A 58 -4.72 1.84 -5.86
N VAL A 59 -5.45 2.36 -4.88
CA VAL A 59 -5.00 2.45 -3.50
C VAL A 59 -5.86 1.58 -2.60
N ILE A 60 -5.24 1.01 -1.57
CA ILE A 60 -5.87 0.06 -0.67
C ILE A 60 -5.52 0.46 0.76
N LYS A 61 -6.51 0.45 1.64
CA LYS A 61 -6.33 0.63 3.08
C LYS A 61 -7.17 -0.39 3.86
N PRO A 62 -6.91 -0.61 5.15
CA PRO A 62 -7.85 -1.29 6.01
C PRO A 62 -9.17 -0.52 6.06
N THR A 63 -10.29 -1.23 6.15
CA THR A 63 -11.60 -0.60 6.33
C THR A 63 -11.64 0.19 7.63
N ASN A 64 -11.04 -0.37 8.68
CA ASN A 64 -10.95 0.22 10.01
C ASN A 64 -9.49 0.38 10.44
N GLY A 65 -9.14 1.55 10.99
CA GLY A 65 -7.84 1.77 11.59
C GLY A 65 -6.66 1.82 10.60
N SER A 66 -5.50 1.35 11.05
CA SER A 66 -4.22 1.43 10.35
C SER A 66 -3.62 0.04 10.07
N PHE A 67 -2.81 -0.10 9.02
CA PHE A 67 -2.18 -1.39 8.69
C PHE A 67 -1.26 -1.86 9.82
N ILE A 68 -0.50 -0.93 10.40
CA ILE A 68 0.51 -1.25 11.41
C ILE A 68 -0.13 -1.64 12.73
N ARG A 69 -1.20 -0.97 13.15
CA ARG A 69 -1.78 -1.15 14.49
C ARG A 69 -2.95 -2.13 14.50
N ASP A 70 -3.88 -1.99 13.57
CA ASP A 70 -5.21 -2.56 13.69
C ASP A 70 -5.42 -3.74 12.74
N TYR A 71 -4.84 -3.71 11.54
CA TYR A 71 -5.10 -4.71 10.51
C TYR A 71 -4.60 -6.12 10.87
N SER A 72 -5.43 -7.12 10.64
CA SER A 72 -5.08 -8.54 10.60
C SER A 72 -5.60 -9.17 9.29
N ASN A 73 -5.17 -10.39 8.98
CA ASN A 73 -5.48 -11.00 7.67
C ASN A 73 -6.95 -11.34 7.45
N ASP A 74 -7.77 -11.28 8.50
CA ASP A 74 -9.21 -11.48 8.55
C ASP A 74 -10.01 -10.18 8.45
N GLU A 75 -9.35 -9.03 8.45
CA GLU A 75 -9.99 -7.72 8.33
C GLU A 75 -10.22 -7.33 6.87
N ASP A 76 -11.37 -6.69 6.61
CA ASP A 76 -11.72 -6.22 5.28
C ASP A 76 -10.86 -5.05 4.84
N LEU A 77 -10.52 -5.06 3.56
CA LEU A 77 -9.79 -3.98 2.90
C LEU A 77 -10.74 -3.12 2.07
N HIS A 78 -10.38 -1.86 1.94
CA HIS A 78 -11.10 -0.88 1.13
C HIS A 78 -10.24 -0.39 -0.03
N VAL A 79 -10.85 -0.31 -1.21
CA VAL A 79 -10.18 0.06 -2.46
C VAL A 79 -10.64 1.43 -2.94
N GLY A 80 -9.69 2.25 -3.39
CA GLY A 80 -9.93 3.54 -4.03
C GLY A 80 -9.11 3.70 -5.31
N VAL A 81 -9.49 4.70 -6.10
CA VAL A 81 -8.79 5.12 -7.32
C VAL A 81 -8.26 6.53 -7.09
N THR A 82 -6.98 6.78 -7.36
CA THR A 82 -6.42 8.13 -7.29
C THR A 82 -6.45 8.85 -8.63
N ASP A 83 -6.69 10.16 -8.61
CA ASP A 83 -6.51 11.02 -9.79
C ASP A 83 -5.05 11.45 -9.99
N SER A 84 -4.80 12.38 -10.92
CA SER A 84 -3.47 12.94 -11.22
C SER A 84 -2.79 13.67 -10.06
N GLN A 85 -3.56 14.08 -9.04
CA GLN A 85 -3.08 14.75 -7.83
C GLN A 85 -2.98 13.79 -6.65
N GLY A 86 -3.33 12.52 -6.83
CA GLY A 86 -3.37 11.53 -5.76
C GLY A 86 -4.64 11.61 -4.89
N ILE A 87 -5.62 12.42 -5.26
CA ILE A 87 -6.90 12.51 -4.55
C ILE A 87 -7.67 11.21 -4.77
N VAL A 88 -8.19 10.63 -3.68
CA VAL A 88 -8.83 9.32 -3.71
C VAL A 88 -10.32 9.45 -3.96
N TYR A 89 -10.81 8.66 -4.91
CA TYR A 89 -12.22 8.37 -5.13
C TYR A 89 -12.49 6.92 -4.71
N ASP A 90 -13.51 6.71 -3.88
CA ASP A 90 -13.93 5.38 -3.48
C ASP A 90 -15.44 5.23 -3.53
N TYR A 91 -15.89 3.98 -3.48
CA TYR A 91 -17.30 3.64 -3.46
C TYR A 91 -17.62 2.75 -2.27
N SER A 92 -18.58 3.19 -1.45
CA SER A 92 -19.01 2.50 -0.25
C SER A 92 -20.53 2.60 -0.07
N THR A 93 -21.03 2.20 1.10
CA THR A 93 -22.46 2.26 1.44
C THR A 93 -23.05 3.68 1.38
N VAL A 94 -22.21 4.72 1.42
CA VAL A 94 -22.64 6.11 1.26
C VAL A 94 -22.65 6.60 -0.19
N GLY A 95 -22.22 5.77 -1.15
CA GLY A 95 -22.01 6.14 -2.53
C GLY A 95 -20.55 6.50 -2.80
N ILE A 96 -20.33 7.32 -3.84
CA ILE A 96 -18.99 7.83 -4.14
C ILE A 96 -18.58 8.86 -3.10
N SER A 97 -17.35 8.73 -2.61
CA SER A 97 -16.68 9.74 -1.80
C SER A 97 -15.39 10.21 -2.48
N LYS A 98 -15.06 11.48 -2.30
CA LYS A 98 -13.83 12.11 -2.76
C LYS A 98 -13.04 12.60 -1.54
N HIS A 99 -11.78 12.21 -1.43
CA HIS A 99 -10.91 12.52 -0.29
C HIS A 99 -9.81 13.49 -0.71
N GLU A 100 -10.10 14.79 -0.66
CA GLU A 100 -9.16 15.85 -1.06
C GLU A 100 -7.85 15.83 -0.24
N SER A 101 -7.91 15.37 1.01
CA SER A 101 -6.73 15.21 1.87
C SER A 101 -5.98 13.90 1.64
N GLY A 102 -6.42 13.08 0.69
CA GLY A 102 -5.87 11.75 0.45
C GLY A 102 -6.15 10.75 1.58
N TRP A 103 -5.61 9.56 1.40
CA TRP A 103 -5.49 8.51 2.40
C TRP A 103 -4.03 8.33 2.80
N ASN A 104 -3.83 8.13 4.10
CA ASN A 104 -2.54 7.80 4.69
C ASN A 104 -2.37 6.29 4.83
N GLN A 105 -1.10 5.84 4.83
CA GLN A 105 -0.73 4.44 4.93
C GLN A 105 -1.47 3.54 3.93
N VAL A 106 -1.50 3.94 2.66
CA VAL A 106 -2.08 3.11 1.61
C VAL A 106 -1.06 2.15 1.04
N LEU A 107 -1.55 1.00 0.57
CA LEU A 107 -0.87 0.18 -0.41
C LEU A 107 -1.28 0.69 -1.80
N ALA A 108 -0.30 1.07 -2.63
CA ALA A 108 -0.57 1.62 -3.96
C ALA A 108 -0.12 0.66 -5.07
N ILE A 109 -0.97 0.51 -6.08
CA ILE A 109 -0.66 -0.15 -7.35
C ILE A 109 -0.63 0.94 -8.40
N LEU A 110 0.58 1.32 -8.81
CA LEU A 110 0.77 2.33 -9.85
C LEU A 110 0.34 1.77 -11.20
N ILE A 111 -0.68 2.37 -11.80
CA ILE A 111 -1.22 1.94 -13.09
C ILE A 111 -0.59 2.73 -14.23
N ALA A 112 -0.35 4.02 -14.01
CA ALA A 112 0.29 4.90 -14.98
C ALA A 112 1.27 5.86 -14.31
N SER A 113 2.26 6.32 -15.06
CA SER A 113 3.15 7.39 -14.63
C SER A 113 2.79 8.71 -15.33
N LYS A 114 3.23 9.84 -14.77
CA LYS A 114 3.12 11.17 -15.39
C LYS A 114 3.79 11.24 -16.77
N GLU A 115 4.76 10.37 -17.02
CA GLU A 115 5.47 10.26 -18.31
C GLU A 115 4.59 9.62 -19.39
N ASN A 116 3.57 8.83 -18.99
CA ASN A 116 2.58 8.32 -19.91
C ASN A 116 1.48 9.36 -20.16
N TYR A 117 1.82 10.38 -20.97
CA TYR A 117 0.93 11.50 -21.31
C TYR A 117 -0.43 11.05 -21.87
N ARG A 118 -0.48 9.91 -22.55
CA ARG A 118 -1.71 9.37 -23.14
C ARG A 118 -2.71 8.99 -22.06
N ILE A 119 -2.26 8.32 -20.99
CA ILE A 119 -3.13 7.98 -19.86
C ILE A 119 -3.43 9.22 -19.03
N ALA A 120 -2.38 10.00 -18.69
CA ALA A 120 -2.51 11.18 -17.84
C ALA A 120 -3.52 12.19 -18.40
N SER A 121 -3.60 12.34 -19.73
CA SER A 121 -4.53 13.27 -20.38
C SER A 121 -6.00 12.84 -20.33
N VAL A 122 -6.30 11.56 -20.11
CA VAL A 122 -7.68 11.04 -20.11
C VAL A 122 -8.15 10.52 -18.75
N TRP A 123 -7.23 10.17 -17.84
CA TRP A 123 -7.54 9.50 -16.58
C TRP A 123 -8.54 10.28 -15.73
N ASP A 124 -8.23 11.54 -15.43
CA ASP A 124 -9.06 12.38 -14.55
C ASP A 124 -10.44 12.65 -15.16
N LEU A 125 -10.47 12.93 -16.47
CA LEU A 125 -11.74 13.13 -17.20
C LEU A 125 -12.60 11.87 -17.11
N LYS A 126 -12.01 10.69 -17.39
CA LYS A 126 -12.74 9.42 -17.31
C LYS A 126 -13.17 9.09 -15.90
N LEU A 127 -12.36 9.42 -14.89
CA LEU A 127 -12.71 9.19 -13.50
C LEU A 127 -13.90 10.08 -13.08
N GLN A 128 -13.92 11.34 -13.51
CA GLN A 128 -15.06 12.23 -13.29
C GLN A 128 -16.33 11.75 -14.01
N GLU A 129 -16.24 11.39 -15.30
CA GLU A 129 -17.36 10.83 -16.06
C GLU A 129 -17.89 9.53 -15.42
N PHE A 130 -16.98 8.65 -15.02
CA PHE A 130 -17.27 7.40 -14.36
C PHE A 130 -17.97 7.62 -13.01
N CYS A 131 -17.51 8.59 -12.22
CA CYS A 131 -18.14 8.94 -10.95
C CYS A 131 -19.53 9.58 -11.15
N ALA A 132 -19.70 10.39 -12.20
CA ALA A 132 -21.00 10.98 -12.55
C ALA A 132 -21.98 9.94 -13.12
N TYR A 133 -21.49 8.77 -13.55
CA TYR A 133 -22.34 7.71 -14.07
C TYR A 133 -23.26 7.16 -12.96
N GLY A 134 -24.56 7.08 -13.26
CA GLY A 134 -25.60 6.72 -12.28
C GLY A 134 -25.52 5.29 -11.71
N LYS A 135 -24.48 4.51 -12.00
CA LYS A 135 -24.23 3.19 -11.41
C LYS A 135 -23.77 3.25 -9.95
N TRP A 136 -23.00 4.26 -9.58
CA TRP A 136 -22.32 4.35 -8.28
C TRP A 136 -23.12 5.16 -7.25
N GLN A 137 -24.45 5.01 -7.28
CA GLN A 137 -25.34 5.64 -6.32
C GLN A 137 -25.46 4.76 -5.07
N ARG A 138 -25.53 5.35 -3.87
CA ARG A 138 -25.66 4.62 -2.59
C ARG A 138 -26.69 3.49 -2.58
N LYS A 139 -27.83 3.67 -3.27
CA LYS A 139 -28.92 2.68 -3.34
C LYS A 139 -28.62 1.45 -4.21
N LYS A 140 -27.53 1.50 -4.98
CA LYS A 140 -27.04 0.42 -5.83
C LYS A 140 -25.88 -0.31 -5.18
N TYR A 141 -25.44 0.09 -4.00
CA TYR A 141 -24.34 -0.58 -3.31
C TYR A 141 -24.75 -2.01 -2.97
N ASP A 142 -23.86 -2.94 -3.28
CA ASP A 142 -23.99 -4.36 -2.97
C ASP A 142 -22.61 -4.91 -2.62
N GLU A 143 -22.51 -5.48 -1.42
CA GLU A 143 -21.23 -5.94 -0.87
C GLU A 143 -20.57 -7.04 -1.72
N GLU A 144 -21.35 -7.84 -2.46
CA GLU A 144 -20.81 -8.92 -3.28
C GLU A 144 -20.48 -8.43 -4.70
N ILE A 145 -21.45 -7.76 -5.35
CA ILE A 145 -21.42 -7.51 -6.79
C ILE A 145 -21.26 -6.04 -7.19
N ASN A 146 -21.41 -5.08 -6.28
CA ASN A 146 -21.24 -3.65 -6.58
C ASN A 146 -20.68 -2.88 -5.37
N ASN A 147 -19.37 -2.97 -5.18
CA ASN A 147 -18.60 -2.50 -4.02
C ASN A 147 -17.32 -1.75 -4.47
N CYS A 148 -16.43 -1.46 -3.54
CA CYS A 148 -15.17 -0.75 -3.81
C CYS A 148 -14.23 -1.51 -4.76
N TYR A 149 -14.22 -2.85 -4.72
CA TYR A 149 -13.41 -3.65 -5.63
C TYR A 149 -13.92 -3.58 -7.06
N THR A 150 -15.23 -3.69 -7.26
CA THR A 150 -15.83 -3.55 -8.60
C THR A 150 -15.72 -2.13 -9.12
N PHE A 151 -15.75 -1.12 -8.24
CA PHE A 151 -15.47 0.28 -8.60
C PHE A 151 -14.07 0.45 -9.20
N GLY A 152 -13.03 0.00 -8.48
CA GLY A 152 -11.66 0.06 -8.98
C GLY A 152 -11.47 -0.76 -10.27
N LEU A 153 -11.98 -1.99 -10.29
CA LEU A 153 -11.92 -2.89 -11.45
C LEU A 153 -12.53 -2.27 -12.70
N GLU A 154 -13.79 -1.82 -12.63
CA GLU A 154 -14.51 -1.33 -13.80
C GLU A 154 -13.95 -0.02 -14.32
N PHE A 155 -13.39 0.80 -13.43
CA PHE A 155 -12.66 1.99 -13.86
C PHE A 155 -11.42 1.61 -14.68
N LEU A 156 -10.62 0.63 -14.22
CA LEU A 156 -9.47 0.16 -15.01
C LEU A 156 -9.89 -0.44 -16.34
N GLN A 157 -10.99 -1.20 -16.38
CA GLN A 157 -11.52 -1.76 -17.62
C GLN A 157 -11.94 -0.64 -18.60
N LEU A 158 -12.61 0.40 -18.11
CA LEU A 158 -12.98 1.56 -18.92
C LEU A 158 -11.75 2.22 -19.55
N VAL A 159 -10.70 2.47 -18.76
CA VAL A 159 -9.48 3.10 -19.23
C VAL A 159 -8.71 2.19 -20.20
N GLN A 160 -8.66 0.88 -19.95
CA GLN A 160 -8.02 -0.09 -20.85
C GLN A 160 -8.75 -0.20 -22.20
N GLN A 161 -10.09 -0.17 -22.21
CA GLN A 161 -10.89 -0.18 -23.44
C GLN A 161 -10.66 1.06 -24.32
N HIS A 162 -10.26 2.19 -23.72
CA HIS A 162 -9.88 3.39 -24.48
C HIS A 162 -8.47 3.29 -25.09
N GLY A 163 -7.78 2.15 -24.94
CA GLY A 163 -6.50 1.86 -25.60
C GLY A 163 -5.32 2.64 -25.03
N VAL A 164 -5.46 3.22 -23.84
CA VAL A 164 -4.38 4.00 -23.19
C VAL A 164 -3.54 3.17 -22.23
N LEU A 165 -4.06 2.04 -21.73
CA LEU A 165 -3.34 1.08 -20.90
C LEU A 165 -2.87 -0.12 -21.71
N GLY A 166 -1.77 -0.74 -21.26
CA GLY A 166 -1.43 -2.10 -21.67
C GLY A 166 -2.42 -3.12 -21.12
N GLU A 167 -2.25 -4.39 -21.46
CA GLU A 167 -3.09 -5.46 -20.92
C GLU A 167 -2.85 -5.62 -19.41
N LEU A 168 -3.88 -5.35 -18.62
CA LEU A 168 -3.92 -5.63 -17.19
C LEU A 168 -4.77 -6.89 -16.91
N PRO A 169 -4.47 -7.66 -15.85
CA PRO A 169 -5.23 -8.85 -15.46
C PRO A 169 -6.52 -8.43 -14.72
N ILE A 170 -7.46 -7.86 -15.47
CA ILE A 170 -8.69 -7.23 -14.98
C ILE A 170 -9.95 -7.78 -15.65
N GLU A 171 -9.99 -9.07 -15.98
CA GLU A 171 -11.14 -9.69 -16.65
C GLU A 171 -12.36 -9.77 -15.72
N ASN A 172 -12.13 -10.01 -14.42
CA ASN A 172 -13.17 -10.06 -13.40
C ASN A 172 -12.60 -9.79 -11.99
N LYS A 173 -13.49 -9.63 -11.00
CA LYS A 173 -13.13 -9.34 -9.60
C LYS A 173 -12.15 -10.35 -9.01
N SER A 174 -12.33 -11.64 -9.30
CA SER A 174 -11.46 -12.69 -8.77
C SER A 174 -10.04 -12.60 -9.31
N VAL A 175 -9.87 -12.35 -10.62
CA VAL A 175 -8.53 -12.18 -11.22
C VAL A 175 -7.88 -10.90 -10.73
N PHE A 176 -8.62 -9.78 -10.71
CA PHE A 176 -8.13 -8.50 -10.19
C PHE A 176 -7.60 -8.63 -8.75
N VAL A 177 -8.38 -9.27 -7.87
CA VAL A 177 -7.96 -9.50 -6.48
C VAL A 177 -6.73 -10.42 -6.45
N LYS A 178 -6.76 -11.54 -7.17
CA LYS A 178 -5.69 -12.55 -7.11
C LYS A 178 -4.36 -12.03 -7.65
N GLU A 179 -4.38 -11.32 -8.77
CA GLU A 179 -3.18 -10.94 -9.51
C GLU A 179 -2.65 -9.55 -9.11
N MET A 180 -3.53 -8.62 -8.68
CA MET A 180 -3.12 -7.25 -8.35
C MET A 180 -3.13 -6.96 -6.85
N ILE A 181 -4.19 -7.37 -6.14
CA ILE A 181 -4.37 -7.02 -4.73
C ILE A 181 -3.58 -7.96 -3.79
N LEU A 182 -3.73 -9.29 -3.95
CA LEU A 182 -3.12 -10.28 -3.05
C LEU A 182 -1.59 -10.22 -2.97
N PRO A 183 -0.83 -9.99 -4.07
CA PRO A 183 0.63 -9.90 -3.97
C PRO A 183 1.07 -8.76 -3.06
N LEU A 184 0.38 -7.62 -3.16
CA LEU A 184 0.69 -6.42 -2.39
C LEU A 184 0.33 -6.60 -0.91
N THR A 185 -0.83 -7.17 -0.61
CA THR A 185 -1.25 -7.43 0.77
C THR A 185 -0.38 -8.49 1.46
N LYS A 186 0.08 -9.52 0.73
CA LYS A 186 1.06 -10.49 1.25
C LYS A 186 2.39 -9.85 1.62
N LYS A 187 2.89 -8.93 0.78
CA LYS A 187 4.12 -8.18 1.08
C LYS A 187 3.93 -7.28 2.31
N ALA A 188 2.79 -6.60 2.39
CA ALA A 188 2.43 -5.77 3.53
C ALA A 188 2.33 -6.59 4.84
N ALA A 189 1.70 -7.76 4.81
CA ALA A 189 1.55 -8.63 5.97
C ALA A 189 2.89 -9.05 6.59
N LYS A 190 3.90 -9.35 5.75
CA LYS A 190 5.27 -9.64 6.22
C LYS A 190 5.89 -8.44 6.94
N TYR A 191 5.73 -7.24 6.38
CA TYR A 191 6.24 -6.02 6.98
C TYR A 191 5.54 -5.72 8.31
N ILE A 192 4.21 -5.83 8.37
CA ILE A 192 3.40 -5.60 9.57
C ILE A 192 3.82 -6.56 10.68
N LEU A 193 3.96 -7.85 10.37
CA LEU A 193 4.39 -8.86 11.34
C LEU A 193 5.78 -8.53 11.90
N LEU A 194 6.73 -8.20 11.03
CA LEU A 194 8.09 -7.83 11.44
C LEU A 194 8.08 -6.58 12.33
N TYR A 195 7.32 -5.55 11.94
CA TYR A 195 7.19 -4.30 12.68
C TYR A 195 6.62 -4.53 14.08
N ARG A 196 5.50 -5.27 14.17
CA ARG A 196 4.85 -5.60 15.45
C ARG A 196 5.77 -6.41 16.36
N ARG A 197 6.53 -7.35 15.79
CA ARG A 197 7.52 -8.12 16.54
C ARG A 197 8.62 -7.21 17.11
N LEU A 198 9.15 -6.29 16.31
CA LEU A 198 10.16 -5.32 16.77
C LEU A 198 9.63 -4.37 17.85
N ARG A 199 8.35 -3.99 17.80
CA ARG A 199 7.73 -3.20 18.88
C ARG A 199 7.71 -3.93 20.22
N THR A 200 7.61 -5.26 20.20
CA THR A 200 7.57 -6.09 21.41
C THR A 200 8.97 -6.48 21.88
N GLU A 201 9.86 -6.87 20.97
CA GLU A 201 11.20 -7.41 21.27
C GLU A 201 12.31 -6.34 21.27
N GLY A 202 12.06 -5.15 20.70
CA GLY A 202 13.03 -4.07 20.55
C GLY A 202 14.02 -4.29 19.40
N THR A 203 14.68 -5.45 19.37
CA THR A 203 15.63 -5.84 18.33
C THR A 203 15.43 -7.29 17.92
N ILE A 204 15.66 -7.61 16.65
CA ILE A 204 15.73 -8.98 16.14
C ILE A 204 17.13 -9.21 15.59
N VAL A 205 17.78 -10.28 16.05
CA VAL A 205 19.05 -10.77 15.50
C VAL A 205 18.77 -11.92 14.53
N GLN A 206 19.27 -11.80 13.31
CA GLN A 206 19.19 -12.86 12.31
C GLN A 206 20.55 -13.56 12.23
N TYR A 207 20.59 -14.79 12.73
CA TYR A 207 21.78 -15.64 12.69
C TYR A 207 21.87 -16.38 11.36
N GLY A 208 22.95 -16.14 10.61
CA GLY A 208 23.23 -16.83 9.35
C GLY A 208 22.80 -16.07 8.08
N THR A 209 23.69 -16.09 7.09
CA THR A 209 23.58 -15.42 5.79
C THR A 209 22.49 -16.01 4.90
N TYR A 210 21.41 -15.26 4.70
CA TYR A 210 20.58 -15.39 3.50
C TYR A 210 20.25 -13.99 2.99
N LEU A 211 21.10 -13.50 2.09
CA LEU A 211 20.68 -12.54 1.07
C LEU A 211 19.93 -13.30 -0.03
#